data_AF-A0A7X5DEY8-F1
#
_entry.id   AF-A0A7X5DEY8-F1
#
_cell.length_a   1.000
_cell.length_b   1.000
_cell.length_c   1.000
_cell.angle_alpha   90.00
_cell.angle_beta   90.00
_cell.angle_gamma   90.00
#
_symmetry.space_group_name_H-M   'P 1'
#
loop_
_entity.id
_entity.type
_entity.pdbx_description
1 polymer ?
#
loop_
_entity_poly.entity_id
_entity_poly.type
_entity_poly.pdbx_seq_one_letter_code
_entity_poly.pdbx_strand_id
1 'polypeptide(L)'
;IAIFYGQSPSLMWLAVAAVVLVALVLLNRAHVYSLAPYLLIGCLLWFAVFMSGVHSTIAGVLLAFTIPTGSRVDLQKFMTWSGDRVREARDSFVESQPVVLQKDYMFTVSRLSSVAKQVVPPATRLEHMLYPWVYFAVLPLFALTNADVSFLGGDVLAMVSSPVFFGVFFGLLLGKPIGILLFSFLTVKFKIANLPDHVNWIHMLGAGILGGVGFTMAIFVANLAFPEAVLIADAKIGILSASLLAGVIGFVFLFMQAKAAERQGIAYVSASLDDVVRQTAGEEAADVADDLVLACGDDDVVDDVREVLEAEGGVAEFVIHETARAEAEEAEDVTGTRP
;
A
#
# COMPACT_ATOMS: atom_id res chain seq x y z
N ILE A 1 2.36 -8.62 -21.79
CA ILE A 1 2.23 -7.30 -22.46
C ILE A 1 3.57 -6.89 -23.08
N ALA A 2 4.61 -6.65 -22.27
CA ALA A 2 5.96 -6.27 -22.74
C ALA A 2 6.51 -7.10 -23.93
N ILE A 3 6.35 -8.42 -23.86
CA ILE A 3 6.85 -9.36 -24.87
C ILE A 3 5.89 -9.51 -26.07
N PHE A 4 4.59 -9.29 -25.86
CA PHE A 4 3.53 -9.66 -26.80
C PHE A 4 2.91 -8.48 -27.56
N TYR A 5 3.03 -7.26 -27.05
CA TYR A 5 2.40 -6.04 -27.61
C TYR A 5 3.45 -4.98 -28.02
N GLY A 6 4.74 -5.29 -27.93
CA GLY A 6 5.80 -4.41 -28.43
C GLY A 6 5.85 -4.45 -29.96
N GLN A 7 6.10 -3.29 -30.58
CA GLN A 7 6.62 -3.23 -31.95
C GLN A 7 7.93 -4.02 -32.06
N SER A 8 8.33 -4.45 -33.26
CA SER A 8 9.61 -5.15 -33.50
C SER A 8 10.74 -4.44 -32.76
N PRO A 9 11.25 -5.02 -31.65
CA PRO A 9 12.09 -4.26 -30.75
C PRO A 9 13.43 -4.01 -31.40
N SER A 10 13.95 -2.80 -31.27
CA SER A 10 15.26 -2.48 -31.79
C SER A 10 16.32 -3.14 -30.90
N LEU A 11 16.92 -4.21 -31.43
CA LEU A 11 17.88 -5.04 -30.68
C LEU A 11 19.05 -4.22 -30.11
N MET A 12 19.44 -3.17 -30.84
CA MET A 12 20.46 -2.21 -30.40
C MET A 12 20.07 -1.48 -29.12
N TRP A 13 18.87 -0.90 -29.05
CA TRP A 13 18.43 -0.16 -27.85
C TRP A 13 18.11 -1.09 -26.68
N LEU A 14 17.67 -2.32 -26.95
CA LEU A 14 17.59 -3.37 -25.93
C LEU A 14 18.97 -3.68 -25.34
N ALA A 15 20.01 -3.80 -26.17
CA ALA A 15 21.37 -4.01 -25.69
C ALA A 15 21.86 -2.82 -24.85
N VAL A 16 21.56 -1.59 -25.25
CA VAL A 16 21.85 -0.39 -24.44
C VAL A 16 21.12 -0.45 -23.09
N ALA A 17 19.82 -0.73 -23.08
CA ALA A 17 19.05 -0.87 -21.85
C ALA A 17 19.62 -1.96 -20.93
N ALA A 18 20.07 -3.09 -21.49
CA ALA A 18 20.71 -4.16 -20.73
C ALA A 18 22.05 -3.71 -20.10
N VAL A 19 22.90 -3.00 -20.85
CA VAL A 19 24.17 -2.44 -20.33
C VAL A 19 23.90 -1.47 -19.18
N VAL A 20 22.89 -0.62 -19.32
CA VAL A 20 22.51 0.37 -18.30
C VAL A 20 21.96 -0.33 -17.05
N LEU A 21 21.15 -1.38 -17.23
CA LEU A 21 20.67 -2.20 -16.12
C LEU A 21 21.84 -2.88 -15.39
N VAL A 22 22.82 -3.42 -16.12
CA VAL A 22 24.03 -3.99 -15.51
C VAL A 22 24.79 -2.93 -14.71
N ALA A 23 24.91 -1.69 -15.22
CA ALA A 23 25.54 -0.61 -14.48
C ALA A 23 24.82 -0.29 -13.15
N LEU A 24 23.47 -0.26 -13.14
CA LEU A 24 22.68 -0.10 -11.92
C LEU A 24 22.90 -1.25 -10.93
N VAL A 25 22.95 -2.49 -11.41
CA VAL A 25 23.24 -3.66 -10.59
C VAL A 25 24.65 -3.60 -10.02
N LEU A 26 25.65 -3.18 -10.80
CA LEU A 26 27.02 -3.00 -10.32
C LEU A 26 27.11 -1.91 -9.25
N LEU A 27 26.35 -0.82 -9.38
CA LEU A 27 26.27 0.21 -8.33
C LEU A 27 25.68 -0.33 -7.02
N ASN A 28 24.64 -1.16 -7.11
CA ASN A 28 24.07 -1.84 -5.95
C ASN A 28 25.10 -2.77 -5.31
N ARG A 29 25.77 -3.62 -6.10
CA ARG A 29 26.82 -4.52 -5.61
C ARG A 29 28.05 -3.78 -5.06
N ALA A 30 28.34 -2.59 -5.56
CA ALA A 30 29.36 -1.70 -5.03
C ALA A 30 28.92 -0.97 -3.74
N HIS A 31 27.75 -1.32 -3.19
CA HIS A 31 27.27 -0.76 -1.92
C HIS A 31 27.17 0.77 -1.98
N VAL A 32 26.67 1.32 -3.09
CA VAL A 32 26.35 2.75 -3.24
C VAL A 32 24.91 2.98 -2.75
N TYR A 33 24.73 3.68 -1.64
CA TYR A 33 23.42 3.90 -1.01
C TYR A 33 22.88 5.32 -1.25
N SER A 34 23.57 6.12 -2.06
CA SER A 34 23.06 7.40 -2.53
C SER A 34 22.02 7.16 -3.64
N LEU A 35 20.82 7.72 -3.50
CA LEU A 35 19.73 7.59 -4.49
C LEU A 35 20.01 8.30 -5.83
N ALA A 36 20.69 9.45 -5.81
CA ALA A 36 20.90 10.29 -6.99
C ALA A 36 21.47 9.54 -8.23
N PRO A 37 22.54 8.72 -8.14
CA PRO A 37 23.05 7.99 -9.30
C PRO A 37 22.03 6.99 -9.87
N TYR A 38 21.23 6.32 -9.02
CA TYR A 38 20.20 5.41 -9.50
C TYR A 38 19.12 6.15 -10.27
N LEU A 39 18.67 7.31 -9.78
CA LEU A 39 17.66 8.11 -10.48
C LEU A 39 18.16 8.62 -11.83
N LEU A 40 19.41 9.13 -11.89
CA LEU A 40 20.00 9.62 -13.14
C LEU A 40 20.17 8.51 -14.19
N ILE A 41 20.74 7.38 -13.78
CA ILE A 41 20.93 6.23 -14.66
C ILE A 41 19.58 5.57 -14.99
N GLY A 42 18.62 5.61 -14.07
CA GLY A 42 17.25 5.18 -14.24
C GLY A 42 16.50 5.97 -15.32
N CYS A 43 16.68 7.29 -15.38
CA CYS A 43 16.16 8.11 -16.50
C CYS A 43 16.75 7.67 -17.85
N LEU A 44 18.04 7.30 -17.87
CA LEU A 44 18.69 6.79 -19.06
C LEU A 44 18.18 5.39 -19.44
N LEU A 45 17.93 4.52 -18.46
CA LEU A 45 17.28 3.23 -18.66
C LEU A 45 15.88 3.41 -19.26
N TRP A 46 15.08 4.33 -18.70
CA TRP A 46 13.75 4.65 -19.21
C TRP A 46 13.78 5.10 -20.67
N PHE A 47 14.71 6.00 -21.00
CA PHE A 47 14.89 6.46 -22.38
C PHE A 47 15.31 5.32 -23.32
N ALA A 48 16.24 4.46 -22.91
CA ALA A 48 16.67 3.32 -23.71
C ALA A 48 15.53 2.31 -23.94
N VAL A 49 14.73 2.02 -22.91
CA VAL A 49 13.55 1.15 -23.02
C VAL A 49 12.51 1.77 -23.94
N PHE A 50 12.23 3.08 -23.83
CA PHE A 50 11.32 3.78 -24.73
C PHE A 50 11.76 3.69 -26.21
N MET A 51 13.04 3.94 -26.49
CA MET A 51 13.59 3.82 -27.85
C MET A 51 13.66 2.37 -28.36
N SER A 52 13.65 1.39 -27.44
CA SER A 52 13.64 -0.03 -27.80
C SER A 52 12.31 -0.52 -28.38
N GLY A 53 11.24 0.27 -28.24
CA GLY A 53 9.87 -0.14 -28.60
C GLY A 53 9.18 -0.99 -27.53
N VAL A 54 9.87 -1.27 -26.42
CA VAL A 54 9.29 -1.87 -25.21
C VAL A 54 8.61 -0.79 -24.38
N HIS A 55 7.58 -1.19 -23.64
CA HIS A 55 6.82 -0.28 -22.80
C HIS A 55 7.68 0.30 -21.66
N SER A 56 7.70 1.64 -21.55
CA SER A 56 8.64 2.38 -20.69
C SER A 56 8.39 2.22 -19.18
N THR A 57 7.17 1.85 -18.74
CA THR A 57 6.91 1.58 -17.30
C THR A 57 7.76 0.45 -16.72
N ILE A 58 8.23 -0.49 -17.54
CA ILE A 58 9.10 -1.58 -17.09
C ILE A 58 10.42 -1.04 -16.56
N ALA A 59 10.93 0.06 -17.12
CA ALA A 59 12.15 0.68 -16.66
C ALA A 59 12.05 1.14 -15.19
N GLY A 60 10.89 1.66 -14.78
CA GLY A 60 10.65 2.06 -13.38
C GLY A 60 10.68 0.86 -12.43
N VAL A 61 10.06 -0.25 -12.82
CA VAL A 61 10.07 -1.50 -12.05
C VAL A 61 11.49 -2.07 -11.94
N LEU A 62 12.22 -2.13 -13.07
CA LEU A 62 13.61 -2.60 -13.08
C LEU A 62 14.51 -1.70 -12.23
N LEU A 63 14.35 -0.39 -12.33
CA LEU A 63 15.08 0.56 -11.48
C LEU A 63 14.82 0.28 -10.00
N ALA A 64 13.56 0.12 -9.59
CA ALA A 64 13.19 -0.17 -8.21
C ALA A 64 13.90 -1.44 -7.68
N PHE A 65 13.94 -2.52 -8.48
CA PHE A 65 14.67 -3.74 -8.12
C PHE A 65 16.19 -3.56 -7.98
N THR A 66 16.76 -2.52 -8.59
CA THR A 66 18.19 -2.22 -8.48
C THR A 66 18.54 -1.31 -7.30
N ILE A 67 17.57 -0.66 -6.66
CA ILE A 67 17.84 0.23 -5.52
C ILE A 67 18.09 -0.60 -4.24
N PRO A 68 19.12 -0.29 -3.44
CA PRO A 68 19.41 -1.03 -2.20
C PRO A 68 18.25 -0.96 -1.19
N THR A 69 17.84 -2.13 -0.69
CA THR A 69 16.85 -2.30 0.38
C THR A 69 17.48 -2.48 1.77
N GLY A 70 18.79 -2.67 1.84
CA GLY A 70 19.54 -2.74 3.11
C GLY A 70 19.94 -1.37 3.66
N SER A 71 20.33 -1.35 4.94
CA SER A 71 20.98 -0.22 5.58
C SER A 71 22.51 -0.35 5.56
N ARG A 72 23.24 0.78 5.64
CA ARG A 72 24.70 0.79 5.88
C ARG A 72 25.06 0.62 7.36
N VAL A 73 24.10 0.81 8.25
CA VAL A 73 24.35 0.95 9.68
C VAL A 73 24.13 -0.39 10.38
N ASP A 74 25.12 -0.82 11.14
CA ASP A 74 25.02 -1.94 12.06
C ASP A 74 24.13 -1.54 13.24
N LEU A 75 23.00 -2.22 13.41
CA LEU A 75 22.00 -1.88 14.41
C LEU A 75 22.57 -1.93 15.83
N GLN A 76 23.41 -2.91 16.14
CA GLN A 76 23.96 -3.08 17.49
C GLN A 76 24.94 -1.95 17.84
N LYS A 77 25.78 -1.55 16.88
CA LYS A 77 26.67 -0.38 17.03
C LYS A 77 25.91 0.93 17.07
N PHE A 78 24.80 1.02 16.33
CA PHE A 78 23.94 2.20 16.37
C PHE A 78 23.28 2.36 17.73
N MET A 79 22.77 1.29 18.34
CA MET A 79 22.13 1.31 19.65
C MET A 79 23.07 1.80 20.76
N THR A 80 24.31 1.31 20.78
CA THR A 80 25.30 1.77 21.76
C THR A 80 25.72 3.21 21.50
N TRP A 81 26.02 3.55 20.25
CA TRP A 81 26.44 4.91 19.87
C TRP A 81 25.34 5.95 20.10
N SER A 82 24.07 5.63 19.80
CA SER A 82 22.95 6.55 19.98
C SER A 82 22.69 6.82 21.46
N GLY A 83 22.77 5.79 22.32
CA GLY A 83 22.68 5.94 23.77
C GLY A 83 23.72 6.91 24.33
N ASP A 84 24.98 6.76 23.91
CA ASP A 84 26.06 7.68 24.31
C ASP A 84 25.80 9.12 23.87
N ARG A 85 25.31 9.32 22.64
CA ARG A 85 25.00 10.66 22.10
C ARG A 85 23.78 11.29 22.77
N VAL A 86 22.76 10.52 23.12
CA VAL A 86 21.59 11.01 23.87
C VAL A 86 22.00 11.46 25.26
N ARG A 87 22.87 10.69 25.94
CA ARG A 87 23.42 11.08 27.24
C ARG A 87 24.25 12.37 27.15
N GLU A 88 25.13 12.47 26.15
CA GLU A 88 25.92 13.68 25.89
C GLU A 88 25.02 14.91 25.60
N ALA A 89 23.98 14.74 24.79
CA ALA A 89 23.02 15.80 24.53
C ALA A 89 22.33 16.27 25.82
N ARG A 90 21.87 15.34 26.66
CA ARG A 90 21.24 15.65 27.95
C ARG A 90 22.20 16.37 28.90
N ASP A 91 23.44 15.90 29.00
CA ASP A 91 24.44 16.47 29.91
C ASP A 91 24.88 17.89 29.45
N SER A 92 24.78 18.18 28.14
CA SER A 92 25.03 19.51 27.57
C SER A 92 23.82 20.46 27.58
N PHE A 93 22.63 19.97 27.92
CA PHE A 93 21.39 20.74 27.86
C PHE A 93 21.24 21.66 29.07
N VAL A 94 20.97 22.94 28.80
CA VAL A 94 20.78 23.97 29.84
C VAL A 94 19.35 24.49 29.77
N GLU A 95 18.51 24.12 30.74
CA GLU A 95 17.08 24.46 30.75
C GLU A 95 16.80 25.97 30.73
N SER A 96 17.70 26.78 31.29
CA SER A 96 17.54 28.23 31.41
C SER A 96 17.89 29.03 30.14
N GLN A 97 18.34 28.38 29.07
CA GLN A 97 18.74 29.04 27.82
C GLN A 97 17.90 28.59 26.63
N PRO A 98 17.57 29.48 25.67
CA PRO A 98 16.88 29.09 24.45
C PRO A 98 17.66 28.02 23.67
N VAL A 99 16.96 26.97 23.23
CA VAL A 99 17.55 25.78 22.58
C VAL A 99 18.47 26.13 21.41
N VAL A 100 18.10 27.11 20.60
CA VAL A 100 18.85 27.54 19.39
C VAL A 100 20.23 28.12 19.74
N LEU A 101 20.42 28.68 20.94
CA LEU A 101 21.72 29.21 21.38
C LEU A 101 22.67 28.13 21.93
N GLN A 102 22.17 26.93 22.22
CA GLN A 102 22.94 25.84 22.81
C GLN A 102 23.70 25.05 21.73
N LYS A 103 24.86 25.57 21.30
CA LYS A 103 25.63 25.02 20.17
C LYS A 103 25.99 23.54 20.32
N ASP A 104 26.45 23.11 21.49
CA ASP A 104 26.93 21.74 21.72
C ASP A 104 25.78 20.72 21.74
N TYR A 105 24.66 21.08 22.37
CA TYR A 105 23.41 20.34 22.30
C TYR A 105 22.93 20.19 20.85
N MET A 106 22.81 21.31 20.14
CA MET A 106 22.33 21.33 18.74
C MET A 106 23.24 20.54 17.80
N PHE A 107 24.56 20.60 17.99
CA PHE A 107 25.52 19.81 17.22
C PHE A 107 25.33 18.32 17.46
N THR A 108 25.19 17.90 18.72
CA THR A 108 25.02 16.50 19.11
C THR A 108 23.71 15.93 18.55
N VAL A 109 22.61 16.66 18.70
CA VAL A 109 21.29 16.26 18.18
C VAL A 109 21.28 16.23 16.65
N SER A 110 21.91 17.20 15.98
CA SER A 110 21.99 17.22 14.52
C SER A 110 22.80 16.05 13.96
N ARG A 111 23.90 15.65 14.63
CA ARG A 111 24.67 14.46 14.26
C ARG A 111 23.89 13.18 14.50
N LEU A 112 23.21 13.06 15.64
CA LEU A 112 22.33 11.93 15.94
C LEU A 112 21.27 11.78 14.85
N SER A 113 20.56 12.86 14.50
CA SER A 113 19.58 12.89 13.42
C SER A 113 20.17 12.48 12.06
N SER A 114 21.36 12.97 11.72
CA SER A 114 22.00 12.68 10.44
C SER A 114 22.39 11.20 10.29
N VAL A 115 22.85 10.56 11.37
CA VAL A 115 23.19 9.13 11.37
C VAL A 115 21.92 8.27 11.40
N ALA A 116 20.93 8.64 12.22
CA ALA A 116 19.64 7.95 12.27
C ALA A 116 18.96 7.89 10.90
N LYS A 117 19.03 8.98 10.11
CA LYS A 117 18.53 9.02 8.72
C LYS A 117 19.20 8.02 7.78
N GLN A 118 20.42 7.56 8.08
CA GLN A 118 21.15 6.56 7.29
C GLN A 118 20.78 5.12 7.68
N VAL A 119 20.10 4.93 8.82
CA VAL A 119 19.58 3.62 9.23
C VAL A 119 18.45 3.20 8.29
N VAL A 120 17.62 4.14 7.84
CA VAL A 120 16.52 3.87 6.90
C VAL A 120 17.07 3.57 5.50
N PRO A 121 16.71 2.42 4.89
CA PRO A 121 17.17 2.07 3.55
C PRO A 121 16.83 3.11 2.47
N PRO A 122 17.67 3.26 1.43
CA PRO A 122 17.41 4.18 0.33
C PRO A 122 16.10 3.91 -0.40
N ALA A 123 15.72 2.65 -0.59
CA ALA A 123 14.45 2.27 -1.23
C ALA A 123 13.24 2.82 -0.44
N THR A 124 13.19 2.59 0.87
CA THR A 124 12.12 3.08 1.75
C THR A 124 12.06 4.61 1.77
N ARG A 125 13.23 5.28 1.77
CA ARG A 125 13.27 6.74 1.68
C ARG A 125 12.69 7.26 0.37
N LEU A 126 12.99 6.61 -0.75
CA LEU A 126 12.44 7.00 -2.05
C LEU A 126 10.93 6.78 -2.10
N GLU A 127 10.44 5.67 -1.56
CA GLU A 127 9.01 5.37 -1.47
C GLU A 127 8.25 6.47 -0.72
N HIS A 128 8.69 6.83 0.49
CA HIS A 128 8.08 7.93 1.24
C HIS A 128 8.15 9.27 0.51
N MET A 129 9.22 9.53 -0.24
CA MET A 129 9.33 10.74 -1.06
C MET A 129 8.37 10.71 -2.26
N LEU A 130 8.14 9.55 -2.87
CA LEU A 130 7.28 9.41 -4.05
C LEU A 130 5.79 9.30 -3.70
N TYR A 131 5.44 8.74 -2.54
CA TYR A 131 4.06 8.47 -2.16
C TYR A 131 3.14 9.70 -2.32
N PRO A 132 3.44 10.90 -1.75
CA PRO A 132 2.57 12.06 -1.92
C PRO A 132 2.46 12.52 -3.38
N TRP A 133 3.56 12.49 -4.13
CA TRP A 133 3.57 12.91 -5.53
C TRP A 133 2.77 11.95 -6.40
N VAL A 134 2.88 10.64 -6.16
CA VAL A 134 2.16 9.63 -6.92
C VAL A 134 0.66 9.76 -6.66
N TYR A 135 0.25 9.85 -5.40
CA TYR A 135 -1.17 9.88 -5.02
C TYR A 135 -1.86 11.20 -5.32
N PHE A 136 -1.19 12.35 -5.12
CA PHE A 136 -1.84 13.66 -5.27
C PHE A 136 -1.54 14.36 -6.61
N ALA A 137 -0.51 13.94 -7.35
CA ALA A 137 -0.19 14.54 -8.64
C ALA A 137 -0.26 13.53 -9.79
N VAL A 138 0.51 12.45 -9.74
CA VAL A 138 0.64 11.53 -10.89
C VAL A 138 -0.65 10.78 -11.18
N LEU A 139 -1.26 10.14 -10.17
CA LEU A 139 -2.49 9.36 -10.36
C LEU A 139 -3.69 10.24 -10.77
N PRO A 140 -3.95 11.40 -10.14
CA PRO A 140 -5.03 12.29 -10.57
C PRO A 140 -4.81 12.85 -11.97
N LEU A 141 -3.58 13.25 -12.31
CA LEU A 141 -3.24 13.73 -13.65
C LEU A 141 -3.39 12.62 -14.70
N PHE A 142 -2.92 11.41 -14.39
CA PHE A 142 -3.07 10.24 -15.24
C PHE A 142 -4.55 9.92 -15.48
N ALA A 143 -5.33 9.90 -14.41
CA ALA A 143 -6.76 9.65 -14.46
C ALA A 143 -7.47 10.72 -15.30
N LEU A 144 -7.22 12.01 -15.05
CA LEU A 144 -7.85 13.11 -15.78
C LEU A 144 -7.52 13.08 -17.28
N THR A 145 -6.26 12.82 -17.63
CA THR A 145 -5.81 12.78 -19.04
C THR A 145 -6.32 11.56 -19.80
N ASN A 146 -6.56 10.44 -19.12
CA ASN A 146 -6.96 9.18 -19.77
C ASN A 146 -8.44 8.83 -19.58
N ALA A 147 -9.13 9.39 -18.60
CA ALA A 147 -10.56 9.19 -18.38
C ALA A 147 -11.43 10.03 -19.32
N ASP A 148 -10.85 10.88 -20.17
CA ASP A 148 -11.59 11.54 -21.25
C ASP A 148 -12.18 10.46 -22.18
N VAL A 149 -13.48 10.25 -22.01
CA VAL A 149 -14.34 9.49 -22.90
C VAL A 149 -15.14 10.54 -23.63
N SER A 150 -14.89 10.73 -24.92
CA SER A 150 -15.61 11.72 -25.71
C SER A 150 -17.07 11.31 -25.88
N PHE A 151 -17.92 11.73 -24.94
CA PHE A 151 -19.38 11.59 -25.01
C PHE A 151 -20.00 12.51 -26.08
N LEU A 152 -19.22 13.46 -26.61
CA LEU A 152 -19.70 14.54 -27.47
C LEU A 152 -19.82 14.17 -28.95
N GLY A 153 -19.48 12.93 -29.35
CA GLY A 153 -19.52 12.52 -30.77
C GLY A 153 -19.85 11.05 -31.07
N GLY A 154 -20.06 10.21 -30.05
CA GLY A 154 -20.35 8.78 -30.21
C GLY A 154 -21.76 8.41 -29.71
N ASP A 155 -22.39 7.43 -30.35
CA ASP A 155 -23.61 6.82 -29.82
C ASP A 155 -23.25 5.94 -28.61
N VAL A 156 -23.47 6.45 -27.40
CA VAL A 156 -23.21 5.74 -26.13
C VAL A 156 -23.91 4.38 -26.11
N LEU A 157 -25.07 4.26 -26.76
CA LEU A 157 -25.80 3.00 -26.84
C LEU A 157 -25.05 1.95 -27.67
N ALA A 158 -24.37 2.38 -28.75
CA ALA A 158 -23.53 1.51 -29.55
C ALA A 158 -22.29 1.05 -28.78
N MET A 159 -21.68 1.93 -27.98
CA MET A 159 -20.49 1.61 -27.16
C MET A 159 -20.81 0.59 -26.07
N VAL A 160 -21.95 0.74 -25.38
CA VAL A 160 -22.41 -0.21 -24.34
C VAL A 160 -22.84 -1.56 -24.95
N SER A 161 -23.17 -1.58 -26.25
CA SER A 161 -23.50 -2.81 -26.99
C SER A 161 -22.27 -3.49 -27.61
N SER A 162 -21.08 -2.90 -27.46
CA SER A 162 -19.83 -3.42 -28.03
C SER A 162 -19.39 -4.70 -27.30
N PRO A 163 -18.91 -5.74 -28.03
CA PRO A 163 -18.31 -6.91 -27.41
C PRO A 163 -17.12 -6.59 -26.50
N VAL A 164 -16.37 -5.52 -26.81
CA VAL A 164 -15.23 -5.07 -25.99
C VAL A 164 -15.73 -4.55 -24.65
N PHE A 165 -16.80 -3.75 -24.65
CA PHE A 165 -17.43 -3.28 -23.42
C PHE A 165 -17.80 -4.46 -22.51
N PHE A 166 -18.56 -5.44 -23.03
CA PHE A 166 -18.98 -6.59 -22.23
C PHE A 166 -17.81 -7.43 -21.72
N GLY A 167 -16.81 -7.69 -22.57
CA GLY A 167 -15.62 -8.46 -22.19
C GLY A 167 -14.86 -7.81 -21.05
N VAL A 168 -14.63 -6.49 -21.12
CA VAL A 168 -13.93 -5.74 -20.08
C VAL A 168 -14.80 -5.60 -18.82
N PHE A 169 -16.09 -5.31 -18.99
CA PHE A 169 -17.05 -5.13 -17.90
C PHE A 169 -17.16 -6.40 -17.04
N PHE A 170 -17.50 -7.53 -17.64
CA PHE A 170 -17.62 -8.81 -16.92
C PHE A 170 -16.26 -9.36 -16.49
N GLY A 171 -15.19 -9.09 -17.24
CA GLY A 171 -13.83 -9.47 -16.85
C GLY A 171 -13.39 -8.81 -15.54
N LEU A 172 -13.72 -7.53 -15.34
CA LEU A 172 -13.44 -6.81 -14.10
C LEU A 172 -14.44 -7.15 -12.99
N LEU A 173 -15.74 -7.14 -13.29
CA LEU A 173 -16.79 -7.31 -12.29
C LEU A 173 -16.91 -8.75 -11.77
N LEU A 174 -16.72 -9.76 -12.63
CA LEU A 174 -16.85 -11.17 -12.26
C LEU A 174 -15.50 -11.90 -12.32
N GLY A 175 -14.71 -11.65 -13.36
CA GLY A 175 -13.45 -12.35 -13.56
C GLY A 175 -12.46 -12.15 -12.42
N LYS A 176 -12.26 -10.90 -11.96
CA LYS A 176 -11.34 -10.59 -10.86
C LYS A 176 -11.80 -11.20 -9.53
N PRO A 177 -13.06 -11.02 -9.06
CA PRO A 177 -13.48 -11.63 -7.80
C PRO A 177 -13.40 -13.15 -7.83
N ILE A 178 -13.87 -13.78 -8.91
CA ILE A 178 -13.80 -15.25 -9.05
C ILE A 178 -12.34 -15.73 -9.05
N GLY A 179 -11.45 -15.03 -9.77
CA GLY A 179 -10.03 -15.37 -9.81
C GLY A 179 -9.36 -15.25 -8.45
N ILE A 180 -9.57 -14.13 -7.74
CA ILE A 180 -9.03 -13.90 -6.40
C ILE A 180 -9.52 -14.98 -5.43
N LEU A 181 -10.82 -15.27 -5.41
CA LEU A 181 -11.39 -16.29 -4.54
C LEU A 181 -10.87 -17.70 -4.86
N LEU A 182 -10.81 -18.05 -6.14
CA LEU A 182 -10.35 -19.37 -6.57
C LEU A 182 -8.89 -19.61 -6.19
N PHE A 183 -7.99 -18.67 -6.49
CA PHE A 183 -6.57 -18.84 -6.19
C PHE A 183 -6.28 -18.73 -4.69
N SER A 184 -6.98 -17.86 -3.96
CA SER A 184 -6.89 -17.80 -2.49
C SER A 184 -7.37 -19.12 -1.87
N PHE A 185 -8.50 -19.66 -2.32
CA PHE A 185 -9.01 -20.96 -1.88
C PHE A 185 -8.04 -22.10 -2.18
N LEU A 186 -7.47 -22.12 -3.38
CA LEU A 186 -6.52 -23.15 -3.77
C LEU A 186 -5.24 -23.10 -2.93
N THR A 187 -4.73 -21.90 -2.65
CA THR A 187 -3.53 -21.66 -1.85
C THR A 187 -3.73 -22.11 -0.40
N VAL A 188 -4.89 -21.78 0.19
CA VAL A 188 -5.26 -22.22 1.54
C VAL A 188 -5.48 -23.73 1.60
N LYS A 189 -6.16 -24.30 0.59
CA LYS A 189 -6.43 -25.74 0.51
C LYS A 189 -5.14 -26.57 0.38
N PHE A 190 -4.13 -26.05 -0.32
CA PHE A 190 -2.82 -26.69 -0.42
C PHE A 190 -1.89 -26.40 0.77
N LYS A 191 -2.36 -25.68 1.80
CA LYS A 191 -1.56 -25.29 2.97
C LYS A 191 -0.27 -24.53 2.61
N ILE A 192 -0.29 -23.81 1.49
CA ILE A 192 0.82 -22.93 1.08
C ILE A 192 0.75 -21.62 1.90
N ALA A 193 -0.46 -21.20 2.29
CA ALA A 193 -0.71 -20.07 3.17
C ALA A 193 -1.95 -20.35 4.04
N ASN A 194 -2.09 -19.60 5.12
CA ASN A 194 -3.31 -19.59 5.94
C ASN A 194 -4.09 -18.29 5.69
N LEU A 195 -5.37 -18.29 6.04
CA LEU A 195 -6.16 -17.06 6.07
C LEU A 195 -5.57 -16.12 7.14
N PRO A 196 -5.56 -14.79 6.93
CA PRO A 196 -5.12 -13.86 7.97
C PRO A 196 -5.96 -14.02 9.24
N ASP A 197 -5.37 -13.69 10.38
CA ASP A 197 -6.05 -13.73 11.67
C ASP A 197 -7.30 -12.83 11.63
N HIS A 198 -8.40 -13.31 12.22
CA HIS A 198 -9.70 -12.61 12.26
C HIS A 198 -10.38 -12.33 10.90
N VAL A 199 -9.87 -12.89 9.80
CA VAL A 199 -10.47 -12.75 8.46
C VAL A 199 -11.29 -14.00 8.12
N ASN A 200 -12.55 -13.80 7.70
CA ASN A 200 -13.42 -14.87 7.21
C ASN A 200 -13.50 -14.89 5.67
N TRP A 201 -13.98 -16.00 5.10
CA TRP A 201 -14.21 -16.12 3.65
C TRP A 201 -15.17 -15.07 3.08
N ILE A 202 -16.05 -14.52 3.91
CA ILE A 202 -16.95 -13.42 3.54
C ILE A 202 -16.16 -12.11 3.37
N HIS A 203 -15.20 -11.81 4.26
CA HIS A 203 -14.27 -10.68 4.10
C HIS A 203 -13.43 -10.85 2.83
N MET A 204 -12.95 -12.07 2.55
CA MET A 204 -12.24 -12.37 1.31
C MET A 204 -13.09 -12.15 0.06
N LEU A 205 -14.40 -12.45 0.12
CA LEU A 205 -15.33 -12.19 -0.97
C LEU A 205 -15.53 -10.70 -1.17
N GLY A 206 -15.73 -9.92 -0.10
CA GLY A 206 -15.82 -8.46 -0.17
C GLY A 206 -14.54 -7.83 -0.74
N ALA A 207 -13.37 -8.25 -0.25
CA ALA A 207 -12.07 -7.83 -0.76
C ALA A 207 -11.86 -8.23 -2.23
N GLY A 208 -12.32 -9.42 -2.62
CA GLY A 208 -12.30 -9.88 -4.02
C GLY A 208 -13.14 -9.00 -4.94
N ILE A 209 -14.33 -8.59 -4.50
CA ILE A 209 -15.21 -7.64 -5.22
C ILE A 209 -14.53 -6.27 -5.37
N LEU A 210 -13.97 -5.72 -4.29
CA LEU A 210 -13.20 -4.48 -4.35
C LEU A 210 -11.97 -4.58 -5.26
N GLY A 211 -11.36 -5.76 -5.34
CA GLY A 211 -10.29 -6.08 -6.29
C GLY A 211 -10.71 -5.91 -7.76
N GLY A 212 -12.02 -5.89 -8.05
CA GLY A 212 -12.61 -5.57 -9.35
C GLY A 212 -12.42 -4.10 -9.79
N VAL A 213 -12.05 -3.19 -8.88
CA VAL A 213 -11.77 -1.79 -9.18
C VAL A 213 -10.45 -1.67 -9.95
N GLY A 214 -10.53 -1.70 -11.27
CA GLY A 214 -9.37 -1.63 -12.16
C GLY A 214 -8.94 -0.19 -12.50
N PHE A 215 -9.89 0.74 -12.56
CA PHE A 215 -9.75 2.16 -12.90
C PHE A 215 -8.47 2.53 -13.68
N THR A 216 -7.48 3.13 -13.03
CA THR A 216 -6.26 3.66 -13.68
C THR A 216 -5.42 2.56 -14.34
N MET A 217 -5.19 1.43 -13.67
CA MET A 217 -4.37 0.35 -14.21
C MET A 217 -5.08 -0.39 -15.35
N ALA A 218 -6.41 -0.54 -15.28
CA ALA A 218 -7.17 -1.12 -16.38
C ALA A 218 -7.22 -0.19 -17.61
N ILE A 219 -7.37 1.12 -17.42
CA ILE A 219 -7.32 2.12 -18.51
C ILE A 219 -5.94 2.10 -19.17
N PHE A 220 -4.88 2.06 -18.35
CA PHE A 220 -3.52 1.93 -18.84
C PHE A 220 -3.33 0.67 -19.69
N VAL A 221 -3.79 -0.49 -19.22
CA VAL A 221 -3.71 -1.74 -19.98
C VAL A 221 -4.56 -1.70 -21.25
N ALA A 222 -5.74 -1.08 -21.24
CA ALA A 222 -6.59 -0.95 -22.42
C ALA A 222 -5.91 -0.12 -23.52
N ASN A 223 -5.24 0.99 -23.17
CA ASN A 223 -4.45 1.80 -24.10
C ASN A 223 -3.28 1.01 -24.73
N LEU A 224 -2.80 -0.05 -24.08
CA LEU A 224 -1.75 -0.93 -24.62
C LEU A 224 -2.29 -2.11 -25.41
N ALA A 225 -3.48 -2.58 -25.06
CA ALA A 225 -4.07 -3.77 -25.64
C ALA A 225 -4.78 -3.50 -26.97
N PHE A 226 -5.39 -2.32 -27.13
CA PHE A 226 -6.19 -1.97 -28.30
C PHE A 226 -5.48 -0.95 -29.19
N PRO A 227 -5.35 -1.21 -30.51
CA PRO A 227 -4.70 -0.29 -31.45
C PRO A 227 -5.65 0.82 -31.93
N GLU A 228 -6.95 0.56 -31.94
CA GLU A 228 -7.98 1.45 -32.48
C GLU A 228 -8.59 2.33 -31.38
N ALA A 229 -8.67 3.64 -31.63
CA ALA A 229 -9.21 4.61 -30.67
C ALA A 229 -10.66 4.32 -30.26
N VAL A 230 -11.47 3.74 -31.16
CA VAL A 230 -12.86 3.36 -30.89
C VAL A 230 -12.93 2.25 -29.85
N LEU A 231 -12.13 1.19 -29.99
CA LEU A 231 -12.08 0.07 -29.04
C LEU A 231 -11.52 0.50 -27.67
N ILE A 232 -10.56 1.44 -27.66
CA ILE A 232 -10.07 2.05 -26.42
C ILE A 232 -11.21 2.78 -25.70
N ALA A 233 -12.03 3.54 -26.43
CA ALA A 233 -13.15 4.27 -25.84
C ALA A 233 -14.22 3.32 -25.27
N ASP A 234 -14.58 2.26 -26.00
CA ASP A 234 -15.49 1.20 -25.53
C ASP A 234 -14.97 0.53 -24.25
N ALA A 235 -13.67 0.19 -24.24
CA ALA A 235 -13.02 -0.40 -23.08
C ALA A 235 -13.01 0.56 -21.88
N LYS A 236 -12.71 1.85 -22.08
CA LYS A 236 -12.74 2.86 -21.01
C LYS A 236 -14.12 2.96 -20.36
N ILE A 237 -15.20 3.01 -21.15
CA ILE A 237 -16.57 3.02 -20.60
C ILE A 237 -16.83 1.75 -19.79
N GLY A 238 -16.43 0.58 -20.30
CA GLY A 238 -16.55 -0.69 -19.58
C GLY A 238 -15.76 -0.73 -18.26
N ILE A 239 -14.56 -0.15 -18.24
CA ILE A 239 -13.72 -0.07 -17.04
C ILE A 239 -14.35 0.85 -16.00
N LEU A 240 -14.82 2.03 -16.42
CA LEU A 240 -15.42 3.01 -15.53
C LEU A 240 -16.71 2.48 -14.90
N SER A 241 -17.59 1.89 -15.71
CA SER A 241 -18.85 1.31 -15.23
C SER A 241 -18.63 0.10 -14.33
N ALA A 242 -17.72 -0.82 -14.69
CA ALA A 242 -17.40 -1.97 -13.86
C ALA A 242 -16.71 -1.57 -12.55
N SER A 243 -15.78 -0.61 -12.59
CA SER A 243 -15.07 -0.14 -11.38
C SER A 243 -16.01 0.57 -10.42
N LEU A 244 -16.93 1.39 -10.94
CA LEU A 244 -17.96 2.03 -10.11
C LEU A 244 -18.86 0.98 -9.46
N LEU A 245 -19.37 0.02 -10.25
CA LEU A 245 -20.27 -1.01 -9.74
C LEU A 245 -19.58 -1.94 -8.74
N ALA A 246 -18.36 -2.40 -9.03
CA ALA A 246 -17.56 -3.22 -8.13
C ALA A 246 -17.22 -2.47 -6.84
N GLY A 247 -16.88 -1.18 -6.92
CA GLY A 247 -16.63 -0.33 -5.76
C GLY A 247 -17.86 -0.18 -4.87
N VAL A 248 -19.02 0.14 -5.46
CA VAL A 248 -20.28 0.28 -4.72
C VAL A 248 -20.73 -1.05 -4.12
N ILE A 249 -20.74 -2.14 -4.88
CA ILE A 249 -21.15 -3.46 -4.38
C ILE A 249 -20.19 -3.92 -3.27
N GLY A 250 -18.88 -3.82 -3.49
CA GLY A 250 -17.87 -4.23 -2.51
C GLY A 250 -17.96 -3.42 -1.22
N PHE A 251 -18.11 -2.10 -1.33
CA PHE A 251 -18.30 -1.22 -0.19
C PHE A 251 -19.59 -1.54 0.58
N VAL A 252 -20.73 -1.60 -0.12
CA VAL A 252 -22.02 -1.89 0.52
C VAL A 252 -22.02 -3.26 1.19
N PHE A 253 -21.42 -4.27 0.54
CA PHE A 253 -21.32 -5.63 1.08
C PHE A 253 -20.51 -5.66 2.38
N LEU A 254 -19.31 -5.07 2.38
CA LEU A 254 -18.47 -5.00 3.58
C LEU A 254 -19.09 -4.12 4.66
N PHE A 255 -19.74 -3.02 4.29
CA PHE A 255 -20.45 -2.15 5.23
C PHE A 255 -21.61 -2.86 5.92
N MET A 256 -22.40 -3.65 5.18
CA MET A 256 -23.46 -4.47 5.76
C MET A 256 -22.89 -5.53 6.70
N GLN A 257 -21.75 -6.13 6.36
CA GLN A 257 -21.11 -7.13 7.19
C GLN A 257 -20.55 -6.53 8.48
N ALA A 258 -19.89 -5.37 8.40
CA ALA A 258 -19.41 -4.63 9.56
C ALA A 258 -20.57 -4.32 10.53
N LYS A 259 -21.69 -3.83 10.00
CA LYS A 259 -22.89 -3.55 10.80
C LYS A 259 -23.54 -4.81 11.38
N ALA A 260 -23.44 -5.95 10.69
CA ALA A 260 -23.93 -7.22 11.20
C ALA A 260 -23.07 -7.74 12.36
N ALA A 261 -21.74 -7.59 12.26
CA ALA A 261 -20.81 -7.91 13.34
C ALA A 261 -21.02 -7.00 14.56
N GLU A 262 -21.17 -5.69 14.34
CA GLU A 262 -21.50 -4.71 15.40
C GLU A 262 -22.81 -5.08 16.12
N ARG A 263 -23.84 -5.52 15.39
CA ARG A 263 -25.10 -6.02 15.97
C ARG A 263 -24.96 -7.31 16.78
N GLN A 264 -23.91 -8.08 16.54
CA GLN A 264 -23.56 -9.26 17.32
C GLN A 264 -22.68 -8.91 18.52
N GLY A 265 -22.50 -7.62 18.81
CA GLY A 265 -21.67 -7.11 19.89
C GLY A 265 -20.17 -7.29 19.63
N ILE A 266 -19.77 -7.45 18.36
CA ILE A 266 -18.37 -7.63 17.96
C ILE A 266 -17.87 -6.30 17.40
N ALA A 267 -17.07 -5.57 18.18
CA ALA A 267 -16.38 -4.37 17.73
C ALA A 267 -14.90 -4.69 17.43
N TYR A 268 -14.47 -4.38 16.20
CA TYR A 268 -13.07 -4.47 15.80
C TYR A 268 -12.41 -3.12 16.05
N VAL A 269 -11.47 -3.10 16.99
CA VAL A 269 -10.91 -1.89 17.55
C VAL A 269 -9.40 -1.92 17.32
N SER A 270 -8.88 -1.04 16.47
CA SER A 270 -7.43 -0.87 16.30
C SER A 270 -6.93 0.19 17.28
N ALA A 271 -6.27 -0.23 18.35
CA ALA A 271 -5.59 0.70 19.26
C ALA A 271 -4.13 0.88 18.82
N SER A 272 -3.61 2.10 18.86
CA SER A 272 -2.24 2.43 18.46
C SER A 272 -1.60 3.40 19.45
N LEU A 273 -0.44 3.04 19.99
CA LEU A 273 0.39 3.88 20.87
C LEU A 273 1.16 4.97 20.09
N ASP A 274 1.29 4.84 18.77
CA ASP A 274 2.07 5.78 17.93
C ASP A 274 1.17 6.77 17.17
N ASP A 275 1.36 8.07 17.42
CA ASP A 275 0.69 9.17 16.69
C ASP A 275 1.04 9.21 15.19
N VAL A 276 2.18 8.61 14.80
CA VAL A 276 2.77 8.76 13.46
C VAL A 276 2.09 7.88 12.41
N VAL A 277 1.30 6.87 12.82
CA VAL A 277 0.56 5.97 11.91
C VAL A 277 -0.86 6.48 11.62
N ARG A 278 -1.30 7.58 12.24
CA ARG A 278 -2.63 8.15 12.06
C ARG A 278 -2.77 8.76 10.65
N GLN A 279 -3.29 7.99 9.69
CA GLN A 279 -3.96 8.60 8.54
C GLN A 279 -5.15 9.40 9.08
N THR A 280 -5.42 10.60 8.57
CA THR A 280 -6.52 11.46 9.05
C THR A 280 -7.91 10.81 9.01
N ALA A 281 -8.10 9.72 8.25
CA ALA A 281 -9.33 8.93 8.24
C ALA A 281 -9.42 7.87 9.36
N GLY A 282 -8.31 7.56 10.05
CA GLY A 282 -8.22 6.60 11.15
C GLY A 282 -8.02 7.24 12.52
N GLU A 283 -7.82 8.56 12.60
CA GLU A 283 -7.68 9.29 13.87
C GLU A 283 -8.98 9.26 14.67
N GLU A 284 -10.13 9.53 14.04
CA GLU A 284 -11.45 9.39 14.70
C GLU A 284 -11.75 7.94 15.11
N ALA A 285 -11.32 6.94 14.32
CA ALA A 285 -11.51 5.53 14.66
C ALA A 285 -10.60 5.07 15.82
N ALA A 286 -9.37 5.61 15.90
CA ALA A 286 -8.43 5.34 16.97
C ALA A 286 -8.82 6.06 18.28
N ASP A 287 -9.33 7.28 18.21
CA ASP A 287 -9.84 7.98 19.39
C ASP A 287 -11.11 7.29 19.93
N VAL A 288 -11.99 6.82 19.04
CA VAL A 288 -13.15 5.99 19.42
C VAL A 288 -12.71 4.64 20.00
N ALA A 289 -11.62 4.06 19.49
CA ALA A 289 -11.02 2.83 20.00
C ALA A 289 -10.48 3.01 21.42
N ASP A 290 -9.68 4.05 21.64
CA ASP A 290 -9.15 4.41 22.95
C ASP A 290 -10.27 4.73 23.93
N ASP A 291 -11.29 5.48 23.50
CA ASP A 291 -12.49 5.76 24.30
C ASP A 291 -13.26 4.49 24.66
N LEU A 292 -13.40 3.52 23.75
CA LEU A 292 -14.06 2.23 24.01
C LEU A 292 -13.30 1.38 25.02
N VAL A 293 -11.97 1.28 24.88
CA VAL A 293 -11.10 0.55 25.80
C VAL A 293 -11.10 1.22 27.19
N LEU A 294 -10.98 2.55 27.24
CA LEU A 294 -11.01 3.32 28.49
C LEU A 294 -12.41 3.33 29.12
N ALA A 295 -13.49 3.23 28.33
CA ALA A 295 -14.87 3.16 28.83
C ALA A 295 -15.27 1.80 29.39
N CYS A 296 -14.51 0.72 29.13
CA CYS A 296 -14.76 -0.59 29.73
C CYS A 296 -14.72 -0.57 31.27
N GLY A 297 -14.08 0.45 31.88
CA GLY A 297 -14.19 0.75 33.31
C GLY A 297 -13.59 -0.32 34.24
N ASP A 298 -12.81 -1.24 33.70
CA ASP A 298 -12.08 -2.28 34.39
C ASP A 298 -10.58 -2.03 34.22
N ASP A 299 -9.91 -1.60 35.30
CA ASP A 299 -8.50 -1.19 35.28
C ASP A 299 -7.58 -2.37 34.86
N ASP A 300 -7.99 -3.61 35.14
CA ASP A 300 -7.24 -4.82 34.78
C ASP A 300 -7.24 -5.05 33.25
N VAL A 301 -8.37 -4.76 32.57
CA VAL A 301 -8.48 -4.90 31.10
C VAL A 301 -7.65 -3.84 30.39
N VAL A 302 -7.59 -2.62 30.94
CA VAL A 302 -6.78 -1.53 30.39
C VAL A 302 -5.29 -1.86 30.48
N ASP A 303 -4.85 -2.44 31.59
CA ASP A 303 -3.47 -2.88 31.78
C ASP A 303 -3.09 -4.05 30.85
N ASP A 304 -3.99 -5.04 30.67
CA ASP A 304 -3.79 -6.14 29.73
C ASP A 304 -3.68 -5.65 28.26
N VAL A 305 -4.58 -4.75 27.85
CA VAL A 305 -4.55 -4.12 26.51
C VAL A 305 -3.23 -3.39 26.29
N ARG A 306 -2.76 -2.67 27.31
CA ARG A 306 -1.48 -1.94 27.26
C ARG A 306 -0.29 -2.88 27.15
N GLU A 307 -0.27 -3.98 27.89
CA GLU A 307 0.79 -4.98 27.80
C GLU A 307 0.86 -5.62 26.40
N VAL A 308 -0.30 -5.94 25.81
CA VAL A 308 -0.39 -6.47 24.44
C VAL A 308 0.11 -5.45 23.42
N LEU A 309 -0.29 -4.18 23.55
CA LEU A 309 0.16 -3.11 22.66
C LEU A 309 1.69 -2.90 22.73
N GLU A 310 2.27 -2.95 23.92
CA GLU A 310 3.72 -2.85 24.11
C GLU A 310 4.46 -4.06 23.50
N ALA A 311 3.86 -5.26 23.54
CA ALA A 311 4.44 -6.48 22.97
C ALA A 311 4.35 -6.54 21.42
N GLU A 312 3.24 -6.09 20.83
CA GLU A 312 2.99 -6.08 19.39
C GLU A 312 3.64 -4.89 18.65
N GLY A 313 4.40 -4.05 19.37
CA GLY A 313 5.14 -2.93 18.77
C GLY A 313 4.29 -1.70 18.51
N GLY A 314 3.22 -1.52 19.29
CA GLY A 314 2.46 -0.27 19.38
C GLY A 314 1.15 -0.26 18.62
N VAL A 315 0.75 -1.33 17.94
CA VAL A 315 -0.57 -1.45 17.28
C VAL A 315 -1.14 -2.84 17.53
N ALA A 316 -2.38 -2.93 17.99
CA ALA A 316 -3.08 -4.20 18.15
C ALA A 316 -4.55 -4.06 17.77
N GLU A 317 -5.10 -5.11 17.15
CA GLU A 317 -6.53 -5.23 16.85
C GLU A 317 -7.20 -6.04 17.95
N PHE A 318 -8.18 -5.42 18.62
CA PHE A 318 -8.98 -6.04 19.64
C PHE A 318 -10.36 -6.39 19.09
N VAL A 319 -10.87 -7.54 19.52
CA VAL A 319 -12.24 -7.95 19.29
C VAL A 319 -12.97 -7.82 20.62
N ILE A 320 -13.80 -6.79 20.75
CA ILE A 320 -14.60 -6.60 21.96
C ILE A 320 -15.92 -7.31 21.77
N HIS A 321 -16.24 -8.25 22.68
CA HIS A 321 -17.53 -8.92 22.77
C HIS A 321 -18.40 -8.24 23.84
N GLU A 322 -19.44 -7.53 23.43
CA GLU A 322 -20.39 -6.93 24.36
C GLU A 322 -21.35 -8.01 24.90
N THR A 323 -20.96 -8.71 25.98
CA THR A 323 -21.85 -9.66 26.65
C THR A 323 -22.96 -8.89 27.38
N ALA A 324 -24.17 -8.87 26.82
CA ALA A 324 -25.35 -8.51 27.60
C ALA A 324 -25.43 -9.47 28.80
N ARG A 325 -25.45 -8.90 30.00
CA ARG A 325 -25.30 -9.55 31.32
C ARG A 325 -26.28 -10.68 31.67
N ALA A 326 -27.05 -11.21 30.72
CA ALA A 326 -28.14 -12.16 30.95
C ALA A 326 -27.96 -13.56 30.34
N GLU A 327 -26.98 -13.83 29.46
CA GLU A 327 -26.87 -15.14 28.78
C GLU A 327 -25.44 -15.70 28.83
N ALA A 328 -24.86 -15.75 30.02
CA ALA A 328 -23.51 -16.27 30.26
C ALA A 328 -23.39 -17.82 30.19
N GLU A 329 -24.43 -18.55 29.75
CA GLU A 329 -24.40 -20.03 29.76
C GLU A 329 -24.53 -20.71 28.37
N GLU A 330 -24.75 -19.97 27.27
CA GLU A 330 -24.97 -20.60 25.94
C GLU A 330 -24.13 -20.02 24.79
N ALA A 331 -23.08 -19.24 25.05
CA ALA A 331 -22.13 -18.87 24.01
C ALA A 331 -21.24 -20.08 23.65
N GLU A 332 -21.81 -21.03 22.91
CA GLU A 332 -21.06 -22.08 22.25
C GLU A 332 -20.09 -21.43 21.26
N ASP A 333 -18.84 -21.86 21.32
CA ASP A 333 -17.70 -21.36 20.57
C ASP A 333 -17.91 -21.51 19.05
N VAL A 334 -18.49 -20.48 18.41
CA VAL A 334 -18.70 -20.47 16.94
C VAL A 334 -17.45 -19.98 16.19
N THR A 335 -16.47 -19.38 16.87
CA THR A 335 -15.32 -18.72 16.20
C THR A 335 -13.93 -19.21 16.62
N GLY A 336 -13.81 -20.12 17.60
CA GLY A 336 -12.52 -20.64 18.06
C GLY A 336 -11.65 -19.61 18.78
N THR A 337 -12.24 -18.51 19.24
CA THR A 337 -11.58 -17.40 19.92
C THR A 337 -12.08 -17.35 21.35
N ARG A 338 -11.15 -17.38 22.32
CA ARG A 338 -11.50 -17.26 23.74
C ARG A 338 -12.14 -15.88 23.99
N PRO A 339 -13.14 -15.81 24.89
CA PRO A 339 -13.84 -14.58 25.24
C PRO A 339 -12.91 -13.52 25.82
#